data_AF-F9LWA6-F1
#
_entry.id   AF-F9LWA6-F1
#
_cell.length_a   1.000
_cell.length_b   1.000
_cell.length_c   1.000
_cell.angle_alpha   90.00
_cell.angle_beta   90.00
_cell.angle_gamma   90.00
#
_symmetry.space_group_name_H-M   'P 1'
#
loop_
_entity.id
_entity.type
_entity.pdbx_description
1 polymer ?
#
loop_
_entity_poly.entity_id
_entity_poly.type
_entity_poly.pdbx_seq_one_letter_code
_entity_poly.pdbx_strand_id
1 'polypeptide(L)'
;MQDLVFHELIEHLKNLSYSPYIHFFFWLMVLDIVTGYIKAFKTKRFDSKVGTMGLIRHFVVFLVILLVAMYSRSLGFRNFGIAWTMFFSFNYLFSVIENWEMIGLAFPEFLKPYINQIKKDNAKKLGQLLVNIDQKDKVEVEEKDNATNQ
;
A
#
# COMPACT_ATOMS: atom_id res chain seq x y z
N MET A 1 -4.99 -30.93 23.50
CA MET A 1 -5.74 -30.36 22.36
C MET A 1 -5.15 -29.04 21.87
N GLN A 2 -4.80 -28.07 22.74
CA GLN A 2 -4.15 -26.82 22.32
C GLN A 2 -2.82 -27.04 21.56
N ASP A 3 -1.96 -27.97 22.00
CA ASP A 3 -0.67 -28.22 21.34
C ASP A 3 -0.80 -28.71 19.89
N LEU A 4 -1.85 -29.48 19.58
CA LEU A 4 -2.13 -29.97 18.22
C LEU A 4 -2.53 -28.82 17.29
N VAL A 5 -3.39 -27.91 17.77
CA VAL A 5 -3.86 -26.74 16.99
C VAL A 5 -2.70 -25.78 16.70
N PHE A 6 -1.83 -25.53 17.68
CA PHE A 6 -0.65 -24.69 17.47
C PHE A 6 0.35 -25.32 16.50
N HIS A 7 0.54 -26.64 16.55
CA HIS A 7 1.44 -27.34 15.63
C HIS A 7 0.95 -27.26 14.18
N GLU A 8 -0.34 -27.47 13.94
CA GLU A 8 -0.93 -27.34 12.60
C GLU A 8 -0.83 -25.89 12.06
N LEU A 9 -1.01 -24.89 12.93
CA LEU A 9 -0.82 -23.49 12.55
C LEU A 9 0.61 -23.21 12.10
N ILE A 10 1.61 -23.71 12.84
CA ILE A 10 3.03 -23.53 12.53
C ILE A 10 3.38 -24.26 11.23
N GLU A 11 2.80 -25.44 10.99
CA GLU A 11 2.99 -26.19 9.76
C GLU A 11 2.40 -25.46 8.55
N HIS A 12 1.19 -24.92 8.68
CA HIS A 12 0.61 -24.06 7.64
C HIS A 12 1.44 -22.80 7.38
N LEU A 13 2.02 -22.19 8.42
CA LEU A 13 2.92 -21.05 8.30
C LEU A 13 4.22 -21.41 7.58
N LYS A 14 4.85 -22.54 7.92
CA LYS A 14 6.04 -23.05 7.22
C LYS A 14 5.72 -23.29 5.74
N ASN A 15 4.62 -23.96 5.44
CA ASN A 15 4.17 -24.20 4.07
C ASN A 15 3.84 -22.91 3.32
N LEU A 16 3.50 -21.82 4.01
CA LEU A 16 3.29 -20.49 3.42
C LEU A 16 4.63 -19.83 3.11
N SER A 17 5.61 -20.00 4.00
CA SER A 17 6.97 -19.47 3.83
C SER A 17 7.74 -20.08 2.66
N TYR A 18 7.37 -21.27 2.16
CA TYR A 18 7.95 -21.86 0.94
C TYR A 18 7.15 -21.51 -0.33
N SER A 19 6.06 -20.74 -0.20
CA SER A 19 5.21 -20.40 -1.33
C SER A 19 5.88 -19.34 -2.22
N PRO A 20 6.01 -19.57 -3.54
CA PRO A 20 6.64 -18.60 -4.45
C PRO A 20 5.91 -17.26 -4.48
N TYR A 21 4.58 -17.25 -4.24
CA TYR A 21 3.78 -16.03 -4.21
C TYR A 21 4.13 -15.09 -3.05
N ILE A 22 4.41 -15.66 -1.87
CA ILE A 22 4.78 -14.88 -0.68
C ILE A 22 6.20 -14.34 -0.82
N HIS A 23 7.13 -15.14 -1.37
CA HIS A 23 8.47 -14.65 -1.69
C HIS A 23 8.45 -13.53 -2.72
N PHE A 24 7.65 -13.67 -3.78
CA PHE A 24 7.47 -12.63 -4.78
C PHE A 24 6.95 -11.33 -4.14
N PHE A 25 5.89 -11.43 -3.33
CA PHE A 25 5.34 -10.29 -2.60
C PHE A 25 6.39 -9.65 -1.68
N PHE A 26 7.13 -10.46 -0.92
CA PHE A 26 8.15 -9.99 0.00
C PHE A 26 9.25 -9.19 -0.72
N TRP A 27 9.80 -9.73 -1.81
CA TRP A 27 10.82 -9.04 -2.60
C TRP A 27 10.28 -7.76 -3.24
N LEU A 28 9.03 -7.79 -3.72
CA LEU A 28 8.39 -6.61 -4.29
C LEU A 28 8.18 -5.50 -3.24
N MET A 29 7.80 -5.86 -2.02
CA MET A 29 7.69 -4.94 -0.89
C MET A 29 9.06 -4.36 -0.50
N VAL A 30 10.12 -5.18 -0.47
CA VAL A 30 11.48 -4.68 -0.21
C VAL A 30 11.91 -3.68 -1.28
N LEU A 31 11.63 -3.97 -2.56
CA LEU A 31 11.88 -3.03 -3.66
C LEU A 31 11.08 -1.74 -3.50
N ASP A 32 9.82 -1.81 -3.08
CA ASP A 32 8.98 -0.64 -2.85
C ASP A 32 9.56 0.26 -1.74
N ILE A 33 9.98 -0.35 -0.63
CA ILE A 33 10.63 0.35 0.48
C ILE A 33 11.91 1.04 -0.01
N VAL A 34 12.79 0.30 -0.68
CA VAL A 34 14.07 0.84 -1.19
C VAL A 34 13.84 1.98 -2.18
N THR A 35 12.95 1.80 -3.16
CA THR A 35 12.63 2.84 -4.13
C THR A 35 11.97 4.06 -3.48
N GLY A 36 11.13 3.86 -2.46
CA GLY A 36 10.56 4.93 -1.65
C GLY A 36 11.61 5.75 -0.91
N TYR A 37 12.60 5.10 -0.30
CA TYR A 37 13.74 5.78 0.32
C TYR A 37 14.54 6.58 -0.71
N ILE A 38 14.89 5.99 -1.87
CA ILE A 38 15.64 6.69 -2.93
C ILE A 38 14.88 7.93 -3.43
N LYS A 39 13.57 7.81 -3.65
CA LYS A 39 12.68 8.94 -3.98
C LYS A 39 12.74 10.03 -2.92
N ALA A 40 12.67 9.69 -1.63
CA ALA A 40 12.76 10.66 -0.54
C ALA A 40 14.12 11.38 -0.49
N PHE A 41 15.22 10.66 -0.74
CA PHE A 41 16.56 11.25 -0.87
C PHE A 41 16.64 12.22 -2.05
N LYS A 42 16.15 11.82 -3.24
CA LYS A 42 16.21 12.65 -4.44
C LYS A 42 15.35 13.91 -4.33
N THR A 43 14.19 13.80 -3.67
CA THR A 43 13.28 14.93 -3.43
C THR A 43 13.70 15.82 -2.25
N LYS A 44 14.79 15.48 -1.53
CA LYS A 44 15.29 16.17 -0.33
C LYS A 44 14.25 16.35 0.77
N ARG A 45 13.18 15.54 0.77
CA ARG A 45 12.12 15.55 1.79
C ARG A 45 12.21 14.31 2.67
N PHE A 46 13.38 14.10 3.27
CA PHE A 46 13.58 12.99 4.18
C PHE A 46 13.22 13.42 5.60
N ASP A 47 12.03 13.03 6.05
CA ASP A 47 11.65 13.12 7.46
C ASP A 47 11.68 11.71 8.07
N SER A 48 12.49 11.54 9.12
CA SER A 48 12.64 10.28 9.85
C SER A 48 11.31 9.73 10.39
N LYS A 49 10.37 10.61 10.80
CA LYS A 49 9.05 10.19 11.29
C LYS A 49 8.22 9.63 10.14
N VAL A 50 8.29 10.25 8.97
CA VAL A 50 7.57 9.79 7.76
C VAL A 50 8.15 8.45 7.28
N GLY A 51 9.47 8.29 7.27
CA GLY A 51 10.12 7.03 6.89
C GLY A 51 9.77 5.87 7.83
N THR A 52 9.80 6.11 9.14
CA THR A 52 9.46 5.08 10.14
C THR A 52 7.98 4.68 10.06
N MET A 53 7.09 5.65 9.88
CA MET A 53 5.65 5.40 9.71
C MET A 53 5.36 4.61 8.43
N GLY A 54 6.10 4.88 7.35
CA GLY A 54 6.04 4.11 6.11
C GLY A 54 6.42 2.65 6.34
N LEU A 55 7.54 2.40 7.02
CA LEU A 55 8.00 1.04 7.33
C LEU A 55 6.99 0.26 8.18
N ILE A 56 6.41 0.89 9.21
CA ILE A 56 5.37 0.28 10.04
C ILE A 56 4.14 -0.09 9.19
N ARG A 57 3.72 0.78 8.27
CA ARG A 57 2.60 0.49 7.37
C ARG A 57 2.88 -0.74 6.51
N HIS A 58 4.06 -0.85 5.93
CA HIS A 58 4.43 -2.02 5.12
C HIS A 58 4.42 -3.30 5.95
N PHE A 59 4.96 -3.25 7.17
CA PHE A 59 4.97 -4.38 8.09
C PHE A 59 3.57 -4.85 8.47
N VAL A 60 2.66 -3.92 8.80
CA VAL A 60 1.26 -4.24 9.13
C VAL A 60 0.55 -4.88 7.95
N VAL A 61 0.72 -4.33 6.74
CA VAL A 61 0.10 -4.89 5.53
C VAL A 61 0.60 -6.30 5.25
N PHE A 62 1.91 -6.54 5.39
CA PHE A 62 2.49 -7.87 5.23
C PHE A 62 1.93 -8.88 6.22
N LEU A 63 1.80 -8.51 7.51
CA LEU A 63 1.19 -9.36 8.53
C LEU A 63 -0.26 -9.72 8.18
N VAL A 64 -1.07 -8.76 7.75
CA VAL A 64 -2.46 -9.00 7.35
C VAL A 64 -2.53 -9.98 6.18
N ILE A 65 -1.68 -9.83 5.17
CA ILE A 65 -1.64 -10.75 4.02
C ILE A 65 -1.25 -12.16 4.45
N LEU A 66 -0.23 -12.30 5.31
CA LEU A 66 0.19 -13.60 5.84
C LEU A 66 -0.93 -14.27 6.63
N LEU A 67 -1.61 -13.54 7.51
CA LEU A 67 -2.72 -14.08 8.30
C LEU A 67 -3.87 -14.55 7.40
N VAL A 68 -4.30 -13.72 6.44
CA VAL A 68 -5.37 -14.10 5.51
C VAL A 68 -4.98 -15.32 4.69
N ALA A 69 -3.76 -15.37 4.16
CA ALA A 69 -3.29 -16.50 3.37
C ALA A 69 -3.15 -17.79 4.21
N MET A 70 -2.76 -17.68 5.48
CA MET A 70 -2.71 -18.81 6.44
C MET A 70 -4.10 -19.35 6.74
N TYR A 71 -5.05 -18.48 7.13
CA TYR A 71 -6.42 -18.90 7.42
C TYR A 71 -7.15 -19.44 6.19
N SER A 72 -6.94 -18.83 5.03
CA SER A 72 -7.51 -19.31 3.77
C SER A 72 -7.06 -20.74 3.45
N ARG A 73 -5.81 -21.09 3.78
CA ARG A 73 -5.30 -22.45 3.62
C ARG A 73 -5.90 -23.41 4.65
N SER A 74 -5.99 -23.00 5.91
CA SER A 74 -6.59 -23.81 6.99
C SER A 74 -8.06 -24.13 6.72
N LEU A 75 -8.81 -23.19 6.11
CA LEU A 75 -10.21 -23.39 5.71
C LEU A 75 -10.38 -24.15 4.38
N GLY A 76 -9.29 -24.60 3.74
CA GLY A 76 -9.33 -25.29 2.44
C GLY A 76 -9.47 -24.39 1.21
N PHE A 77 -9.64 -23.07 1.38
CA PHE A 77 -9.74 -22.08 0.31
C PHE A 77 -8.37 -21.55 -0.15
N ARG A 78 -7.46 -22.45 -0.52
CA ARG A 78 -6.07 -22.07 -0.91
C ARG A 78 -6.02 -21.02 -2.02
N ASN A 79 -6.89 -21.15 -3.04
CA ASN A 79 -6.92 -20.25 -4.19
C ASN A 79 -7.29 -18.82 -3.79
N PHE A 80 -8.13 -18.64 -2.77
CA PHE A 80 -8.49 -17.33 -2.25
C PHE A 80 -7.28 -16.63 -1.60
N GLY A 81 -6.51 -17.35 -0.78
CA GLY A 81 -5.28 -16.81 -0.18
C GLY A 81 -4.23 -16.40 -1.22
N ILE A 82 -4.11 -17.16 -2.32
CA ILE A 82 -3.24 -16.81 -3.46
C ILE A 82 -3.75 -15.55 -4.16
N ALA A 83 -5.04 -15.50 -4.51
CA ALA A 83 -5.64 -14.34 -5.17
C ALA A 83 -5.50 -13.07 -4.32
N TRP A 84 -5.71 -13.17 -3.00
CA TRP A 84 -5.50 -12.09 -2.04
C TRP A 84 -4.05 -11.59 -2.07
N THR A 85 -3.08 -12.49 -1.98
CA THR A 85 -1.65 -12.14 -2.04
C THR A 85 -1.30 -11.47 -3.37
N MET A 86 -1.80 -11.98 -4.49
CA MET A 86 -1.56 -11.42 -5.82
C MET A 86 -2.18 -10.04 -5.99
N PHE A 87 -3.40 -9.83 -5.49
CA PHE A 87 -4.05 -8.52 -5.51
C PHE A 87 -3.20 -7.45 -4.80
N PHE A 88 -2.70 -7.74 -3.60
CA PHE A 88 -1.80 -6.84 -2.91
C PHE A 88 -0.44 -6.71 -3.61
N SER A 89 0.06 -7.76 -4.24
CA SER A 89 1.29 -7.69 -5.05
C SER A 89 1.14 -6.67 -6.19
N PHE A 90 0.01 -6.65 -6.91
CA PHE A 90 -0.23 -5.63 -7.94
C PHE A 90 -0.25 -4.21 -7.40
N ASN A 91 -0.83 -4.00 -6.21
CA ASN A 91 -0.81 -2.70 -5.55
C ASN A 91 0.62 -2.24 -5.20
N TYR A 92 1.46 -3.15 -4.71
CA TYR A 92 2.86 -2.86 -4.44
C TYR A 92 3.68 -2.63 -5.71
N LEU A 93 3.40 -3.39 -6.78
CA LEU A 93 4.02 -3.16 -8.08
C LEU A 93 3.73 -1.75 -8.60
N PHE A 94 2.49 -1.29 -8.40
CA PHE A 94 2.10 0.06 -8.77
C PHE A 94 2.85 1.13 -7.96
N SER A 95 3.01 0.92 -6.65
CA SER A 95 3.81 1.80 -5.77
C SER A 95 5.28 1.88 -6.21
N VAL A 96 5.89 0.73 -6.55
CA VAL A 96 7.25 0.67 -7.10
C VAL A 96 7.36 1.49 -8.38
N ILE A 97 6.41 1.33 -9.30
CA ILE A 97 6.39 2.08 -10.58
C ILE A 97 6.33 3.59 -10.32
N GLU A 98 5.48 4.05 -9.39
CA GLU A 98 5.41 5.47 -9.03
C GLU A 98 6.73 5.99 -8.45
N ASN A 99 7.36 5.22 -7.57
CA ASN A 99 8.65 5.57 -6.98
C ASN A 99 9.76 5.60 -8.04
N TRP A 100 9.80 4.61 -8.93
CA TRP A 100 10.76 4.48 -10.02
C TRP A 100 10.71 5.68 -10.97
N GLU A 101 9.52 6.18 -11.27
CA GLU A 101 9.35 7.36 -12.12
C GLU A 101 9.90 8.64 -11.50
N MET A 102 9.69 8.85 -10.20
CA MET A 102 10.25 10.01 -9.51
C MET A 102 11.77 9.95 -9.39
N ILE A 103 12.33 8.75 -9.32
CA ILE A 103 13.78 8.53 -9.41
C ILE A 103 14.30 8.92 -10.81
N GLY A 104 13.44 9.08 -11.81
CA GLY A 104 13.78 9.58 -13.15
C GLY A 104 14.42 8.52 -14.04
N LEU A 105 14.21 7.25 -13.71
CA LEU A 105 14.66 6.13 -14.54
C LEU A 105 13.72 5.99 -15.73
N ALA A 106 14.30 5.75 -16.91
CA ALA A 106 13.53 5.65 -18.14
C ALA A 106 12.59 4.42 -18.09
N PHE A 107 11.30 4.65 -18.31
CA PHE A 107 10.35 3.57 -18.57
C PHE A 107 10.41 3.14 -20.03
N PRO A 108 10.22 1.84 -20.28
CA PRO A 108 10.00 1.37 -21.64
C PRO A 108 8.72 2.01 -22.20
N GLU A 109 8.73 2.32 -23.50
CA GLU A 109 7.72 3.19 -24.14
C GLU A 109 6.27 2.70 -23.98
N PHE A 110 6.07 1.40 -23.87
CA PHE A 110 4.74 0.80 -23.68
C PHE A 110 4.08 1.13 -22.34
N LEU A 111 4.84 1.51 -21.30
CA LEU A 111 4.29 1.84 -19.97
C LEU A 111 3.95 3.31 -19.79
N LYS A 112 4.57 4.20 -20.57
CA LYS A 112 4.34 5.66 -20.51
C LYS A 112 2.85 6.07 -20.58
N PRO A 113 2.01 5.55 -21.50
CA PRO A 113 0.61 5.97 -21.58
C PRO A 113 -0.21 5.59 -20.34
N TYR A 114 0.00 4.39 -19.80
CA TYR A 114 -0.69 3.92 -18.60
C TYR A 114 -0.32 4.75 -17.37
N ILE A 115 0.98 5.03 -17.20
CA ILE A 115 1.48 5.85 -16.09
C ILE A 115 0.89 7.28 -16.16
N ASN A 116 0.88 7.88 -17.35
CA ASN A 116 0.30 9.21 -17.56
C ASN A 116 -1.20 9.26 -17.26
N GLN A 117 -1.95 8.20 -17.56
CA GLN A 117 -3.37 8.11 -17.25
C GLN A 117 -3.61 8.14 -15.74
N ILE A 118 -2.84 7.35 -14.99
CA ILE A 118 -3.01 7.24 -13.53
C ILE A 118 -2.63 8.55 -12.83
N LYS A 119 -1.64 9.29 -13.34
CA LYS A 119 -1.35 10.65 -12.88
C LYS A 119 -2.53 11.60 -13.05
N LYS A 120 -3.18 11.59 -14.21
CA LYS A 120 -4.37 12.43 -14.46
C LYS A 120 -5.49 12.11 -13.48
N ASP A 121 -5.72 10.84 -13.21
CA ASP A 121 -6.75 10.40 -12.26
C ASP A 121 -6.43 10.83 -10.82
N ASN A 122 -5.17 10.70 -10.39
CA ASN A 122 -4.73 11.16 -9.06
C ASN A 122 -4.78 12.69 -8.90
N ALA A 123 -4.36 13.44 -9.93
CA ALA A 123 -4.46 14.90 -9.93
C ALA A 123 -5.92 15.37 -9.84
N LYS A 124 -6.84 14.70 -10.55
CA LYS A 124 -8.28 15.00 -10.50
C LYS A 124 -8.86 14.74 -9.12
N LYS A 125 -8.49 13.62 -8.47
CA LYS A 125 -8.92 13.31 -7.09
C LYS A 125 -8.42 14.36 -6.09
N LEU A 126 -7.15 14.77 -6.18
CA LEU A 126 -6.61 15.82 -5.31
C LEU A 126 -7.32 17.16 -5.52
N GLY A 127 -7.60 17.54 -6.77
CA GLY A 127 -8.38 18.74 -7.08
C GLY A 127 -9.79 18.70 -6.46
N GLN A 128 -10.47 17.56 -6.53
CA GLN A 128 -11.80 17.39 -5.91
C GLN A 128 -11.75 17.46 -4.38
N LEU A 129 -10.74 16.87 -3.75
CA LEU A 129 -10.58 16.93 -2.29
C LEU A 129 -10.32 18.36 -1.80
N LEU A 130 -9.49 19.13 -2.52
CA LEU A 130 -9.21 20.53 -2.17
C LEU A 130 -10.47 21.41 -2.31
N VAL A 131 -11.28 21.20 -3.34
CA VAL A 131 -12.57 21.90 -3.51
C VAL A 131 -13.52 21.57 -2.36
N ASN A 132 -13.61 20.30 -1.95
CA ASN A 132 -14.48 19.90 -0.84
C ASN A 132 -14.03 20.48 0.51
N ILE A 133 -12.72 20.60 0.74
CA ILE A 133 -12.17 21.22 1.97
C ILE A 133 -12.45 22.73 1.99
N ASP A 134 -12.23 23.43 0.87
CA ASP A 134 -12.54 24.87 0.75
C ASP A 134 -14.04 25.14 0.97
N GLN A 135 -14.91 24.26 0.47
CA GLN A 135 -16.35 24.35 0.74
C GLN A 135 -16.69 24.09 2.21
N LYS A 136 -16.04 23.12 2.85
CA LYS A 136 -16.27 22.82 4.26
C LYS A 136 -15.83 23.97 5.17
N ASP A 137 -14.65 24.55 4.90
CA ASP A 137 -14.14 25.69 5.67
C ASP A 137 -15.05 26.91 5.53
N LYS A 138 -15.62 27.16 4.34
CA LYS A 138 -16.60 28.25 4.13
C LYS A 138 -17.89 28.05 4.91
N VAL A 139 -18.42 26.82 4.95
CA VAL A 139 -19.64 26.50 5.70
C VAL A 139 -19.41 26.62 7.21
N GLU A 140 -18.27 26.16 7.73
CA GLU A 140 -17.93 26.30 9.16
C GLU A 140 -17.74 27.77 9.59
N VAL A 141 -17.28 28.64 8.68
CA VAL A 141 -17.18 30.10 8.93
C VAL A 141 -18.57 30.74 8.93
N GLU A 142 -19.43 30.42 7.96
CA GLU A 142 -20.80 30.93 7.91
C GLU A 142 -21.65 30.47 9.12
N GLU A 143 -21.51 29.23 9.59
CA GLU A 143 -22.19 28.76 10.80
C GLU A 143 -21.70 29.46 12.06
N LYS A 144 -20.40 29.73 12.19
CA LYS A 144 -19.85 30.47 13.35
C LYS A 144 -20.27 31.93 13.35
N ASP A 145 -20.32 32.58 12.19
CA ASP A 145 -20.77 33.96 12.08
C ASP A 145 -22.28 34.07 12.39
N ASN A 146 -23.08 33.08 12.00
CA ASN A 146 -24.51 33.06 12.31
C ASN A 146 -24.80 32.71 13.79
N ALA A 147 -23.97 31.86 14.41
CA ALA A 147 -24.07 31.53 15.84
C ALA A 147 -23.57 32.64 16.78
N THR A 148 -22.71 33.54 16.30
CA THR A 148 -22.18 34.68 17.10
C THR A 148 -23.05 35.93 16.98
N ASN A 149 -23.89 36.01 15.94
CA ASN A 149 -24.82 37.12 15.68
C ASN A 149 -26.26 36.88 16.22
N GLN A 150 -26.48 35.80 16.99
CA GLN A 150 -27.68 35.53 17.79
C GLN A 150 -27.39 35.72 19.27
#